data_AF-A0AAE0LZW7-F1
#
_entry.id   AF-A0AAE0LZW7-F1
#
_cell.length_a   1.000
_cell.length_b   1.000
_cell.length_c   1.000
_cell.angle_alpha   90.00
_cell.angle_beta   90.00
_cell.angle_gamma   90.00
#
_symmetry.space_group_name_H-M   'P 1'
#
loop_
_entity.id
_entity.type
_entity.pdbx_description
1 polymer ?
#
loop_
_entity_poly.entity_id
_entity_poly.type
_entity_poly.pdbx_seq_one_letter_code
_entity_poly.pdbx_strand_id
1 'polypeptide(L)'
;MAGGIPEDWKLSPAQRQAIFNTEIAPHELLPYLHHHHKDDGKQPLAVIIVGQTGAGKTRLAPDLTNAMVSLGRPPTHFIADTYKTYHPYYAECLASKPEKASILAGLDARVWLTMACEYAATNRLDVLVESACRHPDDFCNLADIFRAAGYRVVVAILAVPEALSRLGILVRYHRNLPEAQSCGLPLRLTPPKVHNDSYAGLASAAEFIDQSPAVDTVIVVRRNNMLAYRNERTVTENSKGRGRVWRDPAGSALKSLEMERTRELPSDESRIAREDIDELKKLGDPKIDLQIQDIEASISNLETRRGDAEPIPTLELLDAAEFIKRQLE
;
A
#
# COMPACT_ATOMS: atom_id res chain seq x y z
N MET A 1 -34.16 -2.53 -13.92
CA MET A 1 -33.30 -1.39 -13.50
C MET A 1 -32.63 -1.78 -12.18
N ALA A 2 -31.31 -1.97 -12.17
CA ALA A 2 -30.59 -2.35 -10.94
C ALA A 2 -30.51 -1.16 -9.98
N GLY A 3 -31.45 -1.08 -9.02
CA GLY A 3 -31.64 0.06 -8.13
C GLY A 3 -30.35 0.54 -7.46
N GLY A 4 -30.13 1.86 -7.46
CA GLY A 4 -28.96 2.54 -6.93
C GLY A 4 -28.70 2.28 -5.43
N ILE A 5 -27.63 2.89 -4.92
CA ILE A 5 -27.42 2.97 -3.48
C ILE A 5 -28.48 3.95 -2.94
N PRO A 6 -29.24 3.58 -1.89
CA PRO A 6 -30.22 4.48 -1.27
C PRO A 6 -29.56 5.78 -0.80
N GLU A 7 -30.24 6.91 -0.99
CA GLU A 7 -29.68 8.23 -0.62
C GLU A 7 -29.53 8.38 0.91
N ASP A 8 -30.40 7.75 1.68
CA ASP A 8 -30.37 7.68 3.14
C ASP A 8 -29.19 6.83 3.68
N TRP A 9 -28.51 6.07 2.82
CA TRP A 9 -27.28 5.35 3.20
C TRP A 9 -26.03 6.22 3.12
N LYS A 10 -26.12 7.44 2.58
CA LYS A 10 -24.99 8.38 2.54
C LYS A 10 -24.81 9.04 3.90
N LEU A 11 -23.60 8.96 4.44
CA LEU A 11 -23.28 9.59 5.71
C LEU A 11 -23.02 11.09 5.55
N SER A 12 -23.58 11.88 6.47
CA SER A 12 -23.20 13.28 6.69
C SER A 12 -21.84 13.37 7.38
N PRO A 13 -21.14 14.53 7.30
CA PRO A 13 -19.90 14.74 8.06
C PRO A 13 -20.05 14.50 9.57
N ALA A 14 -21.19 14.89 10.16
CA ALA A 14 -21.45 14.66 11.58
C ALA A 14 -21.57 13.17 11.92
N GLN A 15 -22.21 12.37 11.06
CA GLN A 15 -22.29 10.91 11.24
C GLN A 15 -20.91 10.26 11.11
N ARG A 16 -20.10 10.67 10.13
CA ARG A 16 -18.72 10.19 9.99
C ARG A 16 -17.90 10.46 11.24
N GLN A 17 -18.00 11.68 11.78
CA GLN A 17 -17.30 12.07 13.00
C GLN A 17 -17.77 11.29 14.22
N ALA A 18 -19.09 11.06 14.34
CA ALA A 18 -19.64 10.26 15.42
C ALA A 18 -19.09 8.83 15.39
N ILE A 19 -19.20 8.14 14.25
CA ILE A 19 -18.67 6.77 14.06
C ILE A 19 -17.16 6.73 14.34
N PHE A 20 -16.41 7.74 13.89
CA PHE A 20 -14.99 7.81 14.18
C PHE A 20 -14.71 7.85 15.69
N ASN A 21 -15.42 8.70 16.42
CA ASN A 21 -15.19 8.89 17.85
C ASN A 21 -15.70 7.72 18.69
N THR A 22 -16.80 7.07 18.31
CA THR A 22 -17.46 6.05 19.13
C THR A 22 -17.08 4.63 18.78
N GLU A 23 -16.59 4.37 17.56
CA GLU A 23 -16.28 3.02 17.08
C GLU A 23 -14.81 2.89 16.66
N ILE A 24 -14.37 3.71 15.71
CA ILE A 24 -13.07 3.55 15.06
C ILE A 24 -11.92 3.88 16.02
N ALA A 25 -11.89 5.08 16.61
CA ALA A 25 -10.79 5.46 17.49
C ALA A 25 -10.69 4.55 18.73
N PRO A 26 -11.80 4.15 19.38
CA PRO A 26 -11.76 3.13 20.42
C PRO A 26 -11.12 1.81 20.03
N HIS A 27 -11.43 1.29 18.84
CA HIS A 27 -10.94 -0.02 18.40
C HIS A 27 -9.52 0.02 17.81
N GLU A 28 -9.26 0.99 16.92
CA GLU A 28 -8.02 1.04 16.12
C GLU A 28 -6.88 1.81 16.80
N LEU A 29 -7.20 2.75 17.70
CA LEU A 29 -6.23 3.75 18.20
C LEU A 29 -5.99 3.67 19.71
N LEU A 30 -7.06 3.54 20.53
CA LEU A 30 -6.90 3.50 21.98
C LEU A 30 -5.94 2.41 22.50
N PRO A 31 -5.89 1.20 21.93
CA PRO A 31 -4.93 0.18 22.36
C PRO A 31 -3.48 0.64 22.29
N TYR A 32 -3.15 1.61 21.45
CA TYR A 32 -1.79 2.08 21.21
C TYR A 32 -1.44 3.38 21.96
N LEU A 33 -2.41 4.05 22.62
CA LEU A 33 -2.15 5.36 23.23
C LEU A 33 -1.01 5.33 24.26
N HIS A 34 -0.82 4.23 24.97
CA HIS A 34 0.27 4.10 25.95
C HIS A 34 1.68 4.02 25.32
N HIS A 35 1.78 3.88 23.99
CA HIS A 35 3.02 3.90 23.22
C HIS A 35 3.36 5.27 22.61
N HIS A 36 2.66 6.34 23.01
CA HIS A 36 2.88 7.67 22.43
C HIS A 36 4.26 8.29 22.72
N HIS A 37 4.69 9.18 21.84
CA HIS A 37 5.93 9.95 21.99
C HIS A 37 5.71 11.42 22.41
N LYS A 38 4.64 11.70 23.16
CA LYS A 38 4.39 13.04 23.72
C LYS A 38 5.34 13.40 24.85
N ASP A 39 5.66 12.42 25.70
CA ASP A 39 6.34 12.66 26.97
C ASP A 39 7.78 12.13 27.01
N ASP A 40 8.23 11.41 25.97
CA ASP A 40 9.57 10.80 25.91
C ASP A 40 10.54 11.53 24.96
N GLY A 41 10.07 12.57 24.28
CA GLY A 41 10.88 13.39 23.37
C GLY A 41 11.30 12.69 22.07
N LYS A 42 10.83 11.47 21.80
CA LYS A 42 11.19 10.76 20.57
C LYS A 42 10.49 11.35 19.35
N GLN A 43 11.17 11.27 18.20
CA GLN A 43 10.54 11.56 16.91
C GLN A 43 9.69 10.36 16.48
N PRO A 44 8.39 10.52 16.22
CA PRO A 44 7.53 9.44 15.74
C PRO A 44 7.86 9.09 14.28
N LEU A 45 7.67 7.82 13.94
CA LEU A 45 7.96 7.22 12.65
C LEU A 45 6.66 6.88 11.92
N ALA A 46 6.55 7.31 10.67
CA ALA A 46 5.49 6.90 9.76
C ALA A 46 6.07 6.04 8.65
N VAL A 47 5.68 4.76 8.61
CA VAL A 47 6.03 3.83 7.53
C VAL A 47 4.82 3.68 6.61
N ILE A 48 4.91 4.15 5.37
CA ILE A 48 3.81 4.07 4.41
C ILE A 48 4.19 3.06 3.32
N ILE A 49 3.45 1.96 3.23
CA ILE A 49 3.61 0.97 2.17
C ILE A 49 2.66 1.30 1.03
N VAL A 50 3.22 1.56 -0.14
CA VAL A 50 2.47 1.86 -1.36
C VAL A 50 2.71 0.80 -2.42
N GLY A 51 1.66 0.41 -3.12
CA GLY A 51 1.74 -0.62 -4.16
C GLY A 51 0.36 -0.93 -4.70
N GLN A 52 0.25 -1.25 -5.99
CA GLN A 52 -1.06 -1.54 -6.58
C GLN A 52 -1.76 -2.73 -5.90
N THR A 53 -3.07 -2.87 -6.10
CA THR A 53 -3.78 -4.07 -5.64
C THR A 53 -3.15 -5.32 -6.26
N GLY A 54 -2.96 -6.38 -5.47
CA GLY A 54 -2.27 -7.59 -5.93
C GLY A 54 -0.74 -7.52 -5.94
N ALA A 55 -0.12 -6.38 -5.64
CA ALA A 55 1.35 -6.31 -5.55
C ALA A 55 1.92 -7.19 -4.42
N GLY A 56 1.20 -7.31 -3.30
CA GLY A 56 1.61 -8.14 -2.15
C GLY A 56 1.96 -7.36 -0.88
N LYS A 57 1.41 -6.15 -0.69
CA LYS A 57 1.70 -5.28 0.48
C LYS A 57 1.51 -6.00 1.82
N THR A 58 0.47 -6.82 1.94
CA THR A 58 0.14 -7.63 3.13
C THR A 58 1.22 -8.67 3.50
N ARG A 59 2.19 -8.94 2.60
CA ARG A 59 3.36 -9.78 2.91
C ARG A 59 4.55 -8.97 3.41
N LEU A 60 4.68 -7.70 3.00
CA LEU A 60 5.72 -6.79 3.47
C LEU A 60 5.37 -6.15 4.82
N ALA A 61 4.09 -5.86 5.04
CA ALA A 61 3.62 -5.18 6.25
C ALA A 61 3.97 -5.91 7.55
N PRO A 62 3.83 -7.25 7.66
CA PRO A 62 4.24 -7.97 8.87
C PRO A 62 5.73 -7.83 9.18
N ASP A 63 6.61 -7.85 8.18
CA ASP A 63 8.06 -7.78 8.40
C ASP A 63 8.46 -6.40 8.94
N LEU A 64 7.91 -5.32 8.36
CA LEU A 64 8.12 -3.96 8.84
C LEU A 64 7.48 -3.73 10.22
N THR A 65 6.28 -4.29 10.47
CA THR A 65 5.62 -4.23 11.78
C THR A 65 6.45 -4.94 12.85
N ASN A 66 6.90 -6.16 12.56
CA ASN A 66 7.70 -6.98 13.49
C ASN A 66 9.05 -6.31 13.79
N ALA A 67 9.68 -5.69 12.79
CA ALA A 67 10.89 -4.89 13.00
C ALA A 67 10.63 -3.74 13.98
N MET A 68 9.58 -2.95 13.78
CA MET A 68 9.20 -1.87 14.69
C MET A 68 8.89 -2.37 16.11
N VAL A 69 8.14 -3.47 16.24
CA VAL A 69 7.84 -4.11 17.54
C VAL A 69 9.11 -4.57 18.25
N SER A 70 10.05 -5.21 17.53
CA SER A 70 11.32 -5.70 18.12
C SER A 70 12.21 -4.57 18.64
N LEU A 71 12.03 -3.35 18.13
CA LEU A 71 12.74 -2.14 18.56
C LEU A 71 11.97 -1.38 19.66
N GLY A 72 10.88 -1.95 20.19
CA GLY A 72 10.06 -1.34 21.24
C GLY A 72 9.19 -0.19 20.73
N ARG A 73 8.86 -0.19 19.43
CA ARG A 73 8.10 0.87 18.75
C ARG A 73 6.86 0.30 18.03
N PRO A 74 5.94 -0.39 18.71
CA PRO A 74 4.79 -1.02 18.06
C PRO A 74 3.90 0.04 17.36
N PRO A 75 3.68 -0.05 16.04
CA PRO A 75 2.90 0.94 15.32
C PRO A 75 1.40 0.68 15.41
N THR A 76 0.60 1.74 15.33
CA THR A 76 -0.79 1.60 14.85
C THR A 76 -0.76 1.24 13.37
N HIS A 77 -1.42 0.15 12.99
CA HIS A 77 -1.41 -0.33 11.61
C HIS A 77 -2.74 -0.01 10.90
N PHE A 78 -2.70 0.86 9.89
CA PHE A 78 -3.88 1.27 9.14
C PHE A 78 -3.90 0.69 7.73
N ILE A 79 -5.03 0.08 7.36
CA ILE A 79 -5.27 -0.45 6.02
C ILE A 79 -6.54 0.22 5.49
N ALA A 80 -6.43 1.01 4.42
CA ALA A 80 -7.54 1.83 3.92
C ALA A 80 -8.86 1.05 3.71
N ASP A 81 -8.78 -0.18 3.22
CA ASP A 81 -9.96 -0.96 2.83
C ASP A 81 -10.75 -1.50 4.04
N THR A 82 -10.10 -1.67 5.21
CA THR A 82 -10.73 -2.23 6.41
C THR A 82 -11.75 -1.26 7.00
N TYR A 83 -11.55 0.04 6.84
CA TYR A 83 -12.48 1.07 7.33
C TYR A 83 -13.89 0.97 6.73
N LYS A 84 -14.07 0.25 5.61
CA LYS A 84 -15.39 0.03 5.01
C LYS A 84 -16.35 -0.72 5.94
N THR A 85 -15.84 -1.57 6.83
CA THR A 85 -16.67 -2.36 7.75
C THR A 85 -17.37 -1.51 8.81
N TYR A 86 -16.85 -0.31 9.10
CA TYR A 86 -17.49 0.65 10.01
C TYR A 86 -18.67 1.40 9.38
N HIS A 87 -18.88 1.28 8.07
CA HIS A 87 -20.04 1.91 7.46
C HIS A 87 -21.31 1.14 7.86
N PRO A 88 -22.34 1.78 8.48
CA PRO A 88 -23.48 1.09 9.08
C PRO A 88 -24.24 0.16 8.12
N TYR A 89 -24.35 0.58 6.85
CA TYR A 89 -25.03 -0.19 5.80
C TYR A 89 -24.10 -1.11 5.00
N TYR A 90 -22.83 -1.28 5.38
CA TYR A 90 -21.88 -2.06 4.60
C TYR A 90 -22.25 -3.53 4.54
N ALA A 91 -22.54 -4.15 5.69
CA ALA A 91 -22.93 -5.55 5.77
C ALA A 91 -24.23 -5.84 5.01
N GLU A 92 -25.22 -4.96 5.12
CA GLU A 92 -26.50 -5.06 4.40
C GLU A 92 -26.31 -4.91 2.88
N CYS A 93 -25.51 -3.92 2.46
CA CYS A 93 -25.17 -3.72 1.05
C CYS A 93 -24.40 -4.92 0.49
N LEU A 94 -23.47 -5.46 1.26
CA LEU A 94 -22.69 -6.62 0.88
C LEU A 94 -23.58 -7.86 0.70
N ALA A 95 -24.56 -8.08 1.58
CA ALA A 95 -25.47 -9.23 1.48
C ALA A 95 -26.45 -9.10 0.30
N SER A 96 -26.92 -7.88 0.00
CA SER A 96 -27.95 -7.65 -1.02
C SER A 96 -27.41 -7.31 -2.41
N LYS A 97 -26.30 -6.56 -2.47
CA LYS A 97 -25.66 -6.03 -3.70
C LYS A 97 -24.12 -5.98 -3.53
N PRO A 98 -23.43 -7.14 -3.47
CA PRO A 98 -21.99 -7.22 -3.18
C PRO A 98 -21.11 -6.31 -4.07
N GLU A 99 -21.50 -6.15 -5.33
CA GLU A 99 -20.80 -5.33 -6.32
C GLU A 99 -20.84 -3.81 -6.01
N LYS A 100 -21.81 -3.37 -5.20
CA LYS A 100 -21.99 -1.97 -4.80
C LYS A 100 -21.42 -1.64 -3.42
N ALA A 101 -21.13 -2.64 -2.58
CA ALA A 101 -20.66 -2.42 -1.21
C ALA A 101 -19.37 -1.59 -1.15
N SER A 102 -18.44 -1.83 -2.07
CA SER A 102 -17.18 -1.06 -2.17
C SER A 102 -17.41 0.39 -2.63
N ILE A 103 -18.43 0.63 -3.45
CA ILE A 103 -18.81 1.97 -3.94
C ILE A 103 -19.48 2.75 -2.80
N LEU A 104 -20.37 2.10 -2.04
CA LEU A 104 -21.05 2.67 -0.89
C LEU A 104 -20.07 3.23 0.14
N ALA A 105 -19.22 2.36 0.69
CA ALA A 105 -18.38 2.72 1.84
C ALA A 105 -17.02 3.33 1.45
N GLY A 106 -16.70 3.42 0.14
CA GLY A 106 -15.37 3.78 -0.33
C GLY A 106 -14.94 5.20 0.02
N LEU A 107 -15.87 6.16 -0.02
CA LEU A 107 -15.59 7.55 0.36
C LEU A 107 -15.38 7.65 1.88
N ASP A 108 -16.29 7.10 2.67
CA ASP A 108 -16.23 7.21 4.13
C ASP A 108 -15.01 6.50 4.70
N ALA A 109 -14.62 5.34 4.15
CA ALA A 109 -13.38 4.66 4.51
C ALA A 109 -12.13 5.51 4.30
N ARG A 110 -12.07 6.29 3.21
CA ARG A 110 -10.96 7.23 2.95
C ARG A 110 -10.94 8.37 3.97
N VAL A 111 -12.10 8.96 4.25
CA VAL A 111 -12.23 10.01 5.28
C VAL A 111 -11.78 9.49 6.63
N TRP A 112 -12.23 8.30 7.04
CA TRP A 112 -11.84 7.72 8.32
C TRP A 112 -10.36 7.34 8.39
N LEU A 113 -9.75 6.87 7.31
CA LEU A 113 -8.30 6.68 7.26
C LEU A 113 -7.56 8.00 7.52
N THR A 114 -7.97 9.09 6.86
CA THR A 114 -7.39 10.42 7.10
C THR A 114 -7.54 10.84 8.56
N MET A 115 -8.75 10.71 9.12
CA MET A 115 -9.00 11.03 10.54
C MET A 115 -8.16 10.16 11.49
N ALA A 116 -7.95 8.87 11.18
CA ALA A 116 -7.12 7.99 11.98
C ALA A 116 -5.64 8.41 11.95
N CYS A 117 -5.13 8.79 10.78
CA CYS A 117 -3.78 9.33 10.63
C CYS A 117 -3.60 10.67 11.36
N GLU A 118 -4.57 11.58 11.28
CA GLU A 118 -4.57 12.84 12.04
C GLU A 118 -4.61 12.62 13.55
N TYR A 119 -5.41 11.66 14.01
CA TYR A 119 -5.49 11.29 15.42
C TYR A 119 -4.16 10.69 15.89
N ALA A 120 -3.57 9.77 15.13
CA ALA A 120 -2.26 9.20 15.42
C ALA A 120 -1.16 10.28 15.46
N ALA A 121 -1.17 11.19 14.50
CA ALA A 121 -0.25 12.33 14.41
C ALA A 121 -0.37 13.26 15.62
N THR A 122 -1.59 13.64 15.99
CA THR A 122 -1.90 14.43 17.20
C THR A 122 -1.44 13.71 18.47
N ASN A 123 -1.52 12.39 18.47
CA ASN A 123 -1.08 11.55 19.59
C ASN A 123 0.39 11.13 19.52
N ARG A 124 1.14 11.53 18.49
CA ARG A 124 2.55 11.14 18.27
C ARG A 124 2.77 9.63 18.37
N LEU A 125 1.85 8.85 17.81
CA LEU A 125 1.97 7.39 17.68
C LEU A 125 2.81 7.04 16.46
N ASP A 126 3.65 6.01 16.56
CA ASP A 126 4.25 5.41 15.37
C ASP A 126 3.16 4.73 14.52
N VAL A 127 3.30 4.83 13.20
CA VAL A 127 2.27 4.32 12.28
C VAL A 127 2.87 3.45 11.18
N LEU A 128 2.11 2.44 10.78
CA LEU A 128 2.28 1.76 9.50
C LEU A 128 1.01 1.90 8.68
N VAL A 129 1.09 2.40 7.45
CA VAL A 129 -0.08 2.64 6.60
C VAL A 129 0.07 1.88 5.28
N GLU A 130 -0.90 1.04 4.93
CA GLU A 130 -0.98 0.40 3.62
C GLU A 130 -1.91 1.18 2.68
N SER A 131 -1.39 1.60 1.52
CA SER A 131 -2.16 2.27 0.47
C SER A 131 -2.01 1.59 -0.89
N ALA A 132 -3.13 1.48 -1.60
CA ALA A 132 -3.13 1.01 -2.99
C ALA A 132 -2.89 2.12 -4.02
N CYS A 133 -2.74 3.37 -3.57
CA CYS A 133 -2.58 4.56 -4.42
C CYS A 133 -3.63 4.70 -5.53
N ARG A 134 -4.86 4.25 -5.29
CA ARG A 134 -5.96 4.40 -6.26
C ARG A 134 -6.32 5.86 -6.51
N HIS A 135 -6.23 6.68 -5.47
CA HIS A 135 -6.43 8.12 -5.50
C HIS A 135 -5.11 8.76 -5.06
N PRO A 136 -4.29 9.27 -5.99
CA PRO A 136 -2.96 9.79 -5.68
C PRO A 136 -2.97 10.86 -4.57
N ASP A 137 -3.96 11.75 -4.60
CA ASP A 137 -4.11 12.83 -3.62
C ASP A 137 -4.25 12.33 -2.17
N ASP A 138 -4.83 11.13 -1.96
CA ASP A 138 -4.93 10.54 -0.62
C ASP A 138 -3.54 10.27 -0.05
N PHE A 139 -2.65 9.69 -0.86
CA PHE A 139 -1.29 9.40 -0.42
C PHE A 139 -0.51 10.68 -0.12
N CYS A 140 -0.62 11.70 -0.99
CA CYS A 140 0.02 13.00 -0.78
C CYS A 140 -0.42 13.60 0.56
N ASN A 141 -1.73 13.64 0.81
CA ASN A 141 -2.31 14.15 2.05
C ASN A 141 -1.80 13.38 3.29
N LEU A 142 -1.74 12.04 3.22
CA LEU A 142 -1.23 11.23 4.33
C LEU A 142 0.23 11.54 4.65
N ALA A 143 1.08 11.66 3.63
CA ALA A 143 2.49 12.03 3.83
C ALA A 143 2.63 13.44 4.44
N ASP A 144 1.81 14.39 3.98
CA ASP A 144 1.81 15.76 4.48
C ASP A 144 1.33 15.87 5.94
N ILE A 145 0.32 15.10 6.34
CA ILE A 145 -0.15 15.02 7.75
C ILE A 145 1.00 14.66 8.68
N PHE A 146 1.72 13.57 8.37
CA PHE A 146 2.82 13.12 9.22
C PHE A 146 4.00 14.08 9.17
N ARG A 147 4.33 14.61 7.98
CA ARG A 147 5.39 15.60 7.84
C ARG A 147 5.12 16.84 8.69
N ALA A 148 3.91 17.39 8.62
CA ALA A 148 3.50 18.58 9.37
C ALA A 148 3.53 18.33 10.89
N ALA A 149 3.23 17.10 11.32
CA ALA A 149 3.34 16.68 12.72
C ALA A 149 4.78 16.36 13.19
N GLY A 150 5.79 16.58 12.34
CA GLY A 150 7.20 16.42 12.67
C GLY A 150 7.69 14.96 12.68
N TYR A 151 6.99 14.06 12.00
CA TYR A 151 7.39 12.67 11.86
C TYR A 151 8.64 12.52 11.00
N ARG A 152 9.35 11.41 11.19
CA ARG A 152 10.18 10.79 10.15
C ARG A 152 9.24 10.02 9.22
N VAL A 153 9.16 10.41 7.96
CA VAL A 153 8.26 9.78 6.96
C VAL A 153 9.05 8.88 6.02
N VAL A 154 8.72 7.60 6.05
CA VAL A 154 9.39 6.54 5.28
C VAL A 154 8.38 5.90 4.36
N VAL A 155 8.70 5.79 3.08
CA VAL A 155 7.83 5.17 2.08
C VAL A 155 8.48 3.92 1.49
N ALA A 156 7.76 2.79 1.54
CA ALA A 156 8.14 1.56 0.88
C ALA A 156 7.24 1.33 -0.35
N ILE A 157 7.83 1.43 -1.54
CA ILE A 157 7.16 1.20 -2.82
C ILE A 157 7.32 -0.27 -3.20
N LEU A 158 6.22 -1.00 -3.26
CA LEU A 158 6.20 -2.37 -3.77
C LEU A 158 6.05 -2.36 -5.29
N ALA A 159 7.17 -2.50 -6.00
CA ALA A 159 7.23 -2.47 -7.45
C ALA A 159 7.09 -3.89 -8.02
N VAL A 160 5.98 -4.12 -8.72
CA VAL A 160 5.63 -5.42 -9.29
C VAL A 160 5.13 -5.22 -10.72
N PRO A 161 5.57 -6.05 -11.68
CA PRO A 161 5.02 -6.07 -13.03
C PRO A 161 3.50 -6.22 -13.03
N GLU A 162 2.83 -5.53 -13.96
CA GLU A 162 1.37 -5.51 -14.05
C GLU A 162 0.76 -6.92 -14.06
N ALA A 163 1.28 -7.78 -14.94
CA ALA A 163 0.82 -9.15 -15.11
C ALA A 163 0.86 -9.95 -13.81
N LEU A 164 1.95 -9.84 -13.04
CA LEU A 164 2.11 -10.54 -11.77
C LEU A 164 1.15 -10.02 -10.69
N SER A 165 0.90 -8.70 -10.65
CA SER A 165 -0.07 -8.13 -9.71
C SER A 165 -1.52 -8.49 -10.07
N ARG A 166 -1.88 -8.54 -11.36
CA ARG A 166 -3.18 -9.05 -11.83
C ARG A 166 -3.35 -10.53 -11.52
N LEU A 167 -2.33 -11.35 -11.76
CA LEU A 167 -2.31 -12.76 -11.39
C LEU A 167 -2.52 -12.94 -9.89
N GLY A 168 -1.80 -12.15 -9.08
CA GLY A 168 -1.94 -12.18 -7.61
C GLY A 168 -3.36 -11.90 -7.11
N ILE A 169 -4.14 -11.07 -7.81
CA ILE A 169 -5.55 -10.85 -7.49
C ILE A 169 -6.36 -12.14 -7.71
N LEU A 170 -6.18 -12.80 -8.86
CA LEU A 170 -6.89 -14.04 -9.20
C LEU A 170 -6.53 -15.16 -8.22
N VAL A 171 -5.23 -15.38 -8.02
CA VAL A 171 -4.67 -16.41 -7.11
C VAL A 171 -5.23 -16.22 -5.71
N ARG A 172 -5.12 -15.01 -5.16
CA ARG A 172 -5.58 -14.71 -3.80
C ARG A 172 -7.09 -14.94 -3.64
N TYR A 173 -7.88 -14.56 -4.63
CA TYR A 173 -9.33 -14.76 -4.59
C TYR A 173 -9.70 -16.24 -4.72
N HIS A 174 -9.27 -16.92 -5.78
CA HIS A 174 -9.72 -18.27 -6.08
C HIS A 174 -9.12 -19.35 -5.17
N ARG A 175 -7.93 -19.11 -4.59
CA ARG A 175 -7.34 -20.01 -3.61
C ARG A 175 -7.76 -19.70 -2.17
N ASN A 176 -8.62 -18.68 -1.96
CA ASN A 176 -9.08 -18.25 -0.64
C ASN A 176 -7.92 -18.08 0.36
N LEU A 177 -6.84 -17.42 -0.07
CA LEU A 177 -5.65 -17.25 0.77
C LEU A 177 -5.98 -16.41 2.03
N PRO A 178 -5.30 -16.59 3.16
CA PRO A 178 -5.55 -15.80 4.37
C PRO A 178 -5.46 -14.28 4.12
N GLU A 179 -4.51 -13.84 3.28
CA GLU A 179 -4.34 -12.43 2.90
C GLU A 179 -5.52 -11.88 2.06
N ALA A 180 -6.41 -12.75 1.59
CA ALA A 180 -7.65 -12.41 0.91
C ALA A 180 -8.77 -11.99 1.88
N GLN A 181 -8.62 -12.33 3.16
CA GLN A 181 -9.56 -12.07 4.24
C GLN A 181 -8.99 -10.98 5.15
N SER A 182 -8.85 -9.77 4.64
CA SER A 182 -8.32 -8.65 5.41
C SER A 182 -9.28 -8.24 6.53
N CYS A 183 -8.92 -8.48 7.79
CA CYS A 183 -9.56 -7.92 8.99
C CYS A 183 -11.11 -7.95 8.97
N GLY A 184 -11.70 -9.12 8.72
CA GLY A 184 -13.16 -9.30 8.73
C GLY A 184 -13.89 -8.85 7.46
N LEU A 185 -13.18 -8.39 6.43
CA LEU A 185 -13.77 -8.19 5.11
C LEU A 185 -14.04 -9.54 4.41
N PRO A 186 -15.16 -9.65 3.68
CA PRO A 186 -15.41 -10.82 2.84
C PRO A 186 -14.35 -10.93 1.74
N LEU A 187 -14.12 -12.16 1.30
CA LEU A 187 -13.36 -12.47 0.11
C LEU A 187 -13.97 -11.74 -1.11
N ARG A 188 -13.20 -10.85 -1.75
CA ARG A 188 -13.66 -10.07 -2.91
C ARG A 188 -12.65 -10.09 -4.02
N LEU A 189 -13.16 -10.26 -5.24
CA LEU A 189 -12.35 -10.15 -6.44
C LEU A 189 -12.20 -8.66 -6.79
N THR A 190 -10.95 -8.18 -6.86
CA THR A 190 -10.67 -6.80 -7.24
C THR A 190 -11.00 -6.59 -8.73
N PRO A 191 -11.86 -5.62 -9.08
CA PRO A 191 -12.15 -5.34 -10.48
C PRO A 191 -10.92 -4.85 -11.25
N PRO A 192 -10.75 -5.19 -12.55
CA PRO A 192 -9.62 -4.73 -13.36
C PRO A 192 -9.43 -3.21 -13.37
N LYS A 193 -10.53 -2.43 -13.41
CA LYS A 193 -10.45 -0.97 -13.32
C LYS A 193 -9.78 -0.51 -12.01
N VAL A 194 -10.11 -1.13 -10.88
CA VAL A 194 -9.51 -0.78 -9.58
C VAL A 194 -8.02 -1.06 -9.59
N HIS A 195 -7.61 -2.20 -10.16
CA HIS A 195 -6.20 -2.51 -10.36
C HIS A 195 -5.51 -1.44 -11.22
N ASN A 196 -6.08 -1.10 -12.38
CA ASN A 196 -5.46 -0.16 -13.32
C ASN A 196 -5.37 1.26 -12.75
N ASP A 197 -6.43 1.72 -12.07
CA ASP A 197 -6.42 3.01 -11.35
C ASP A 197 -5.28 3.02 -10.31
N SER A 198 -5.13 1.95 -9.53
CA SER A 198 -4.04 1.79 -8.54
C SER A 198 -2.64 1.67 -9.16
N TYR A 199 -2.52 1.01 -10.32
CA TYR A 199 -1.26 0.86 -11.03
C TYR A 199 -0.77 2.20 -11.57
N ALA A 200 -1.65 2.98 -12.20
CA ALA A 200 -1.35 4.33 -12.63
C ALA A 200 -1.05 5.25 -11.44
N GLY A 201 -1.89 5.24 -10.40
CA GLY A 201 -1.73 6.13 -9.27
C GLY A 201 -0.48 5.85 -8.41
N LEU A 202 0.07 4.63 -8.42
CA LEU A 202 1.37 4.36 -7.80
C LEU A 202 2.52 5.11 -8.50
N ALA A 203 2.46 5.32 -9.81
CA ALA A 203 3.46 6.13 -10.51
C ALA A 203 3.37 7.60 -10.09
N SER A 204 2.15 8.14 -9.97
CA SER A 204 1.92 9.48 -9.43
C SER A 204 2.41 9.63 -7.98
N ALA A 205 2.23 8.59 -7.15
CA ALA A 205 2.80 8.57 -5.79
C ALA A 205 4.33 8.59 -5.80
N ALA A 206 4.98 7.83 -6.69
CA ALA A 206 6.44 7.84 -6.85
C ALA A 206 6.96 9.21 -7.31
N GLU A 207 6.26 9.85 -8.25
CA GLU A 207 6.57 11.21 -8.68
C GLU A 207 6.46 12.22 -7.53
N PHE A 208 5.38 12.14 -6.73
CA PHE A 208 5.23 12.98 -5.54
C PHE A 208 6.38 12.74 -4.54
N ILE A 209 6.79 11.50 -4.31
CA ILE A 209 7.90 11.19 -3.39
C ILE A 209 9.19 11.87 -3.85
N ASP A 210 9.49 11.80 -5.14
CA ASP A 210 10.69 12.41 -5.71
C ASP A 210 10.70 13.94 -5.54
N GLN A 211 9.54 14.59 -5.70
CA GLN A 211 9.42 16.06 -5.75
C GLN A 211 9.12 16.70 -4.38
N SER A 212 8.32 16.05 -3.54
CA SER A 212 7.80 16.60 -2.28
C SER A 212 8.83 16.51 -1.14
N PRO A 213 8.94 17.54 -0.29
CA PRO A 213 9.76 17.47 0.92
C PRO A 213 9.12 16.64 2.04
N ALA A 214 7.92 16.08 1.83
CA ALA A 214 7.16 15.34 2.84
C ALA A 214 7.81 14.02 3.25
N VAL A 215 8.56 13.39 2.34
CA VAL A 215 9.17 12.07 2.55
C VAL A 215 10.65 12.21 2.85
N ASP A 216 11.12 11.49 3.87
CA ASP A 216 12.51 11.49 4.32
C ASP A 216 13.30 10.32 3.74
N THR A 217 12.69 9.15 3.62
CA THR A 217 13.32 7.94 3.08
C THR A 217 12.35 7.25 2.14
N VAL A 218 12.86 6.75 1.01
CA VAL A 218 12.13 5.88 0.10
C VAL A 218 12.92 4.60 -0.15
N ILE A 219 12.22 3.47 -0.17
CA ILE A 219 12.73 2.20 -0.72
C ILE A 219 11.80 1.70 -1.81
N VAL A 220 12.36 1.06 -2.83
CA VAL A 220 11.60 0.28 -3.81
C VAL A 220 11.97 -1.18 -3.60
N VAL A 221 10.95 -2.01 -3.41
CA VAL A 221 11.09 -3.44 -3.13
C VAL A 221 10.29 -4.25 -4.13
N ARG A 222 10.82 -5.41 -4.52
CA ARG A 222 10.08 -6.45 -5.24
C ARG A 222 9.25 -7.28 -4.25
N ARG A 223 8.50 -8.25 -4.77
CA ARG A 223 8.00 -9.36 -3.95
C ARG A 223 9.18 -10.08 -3.27
N ASN A 224 8.87 -10.74 -2.15
CA ASN A 224 9.87 -11.41 -1.29
C ASN A 224 10.92 -10.44 -0.71
N ASN A 225 10.56 -9.17 -0.56
CA ASN A 225 11.36 -8.14 0.09
C ASN A 225 12.73 -7.88 -0.54
N MET A 226 12.91 -8.14 -1.83
CA MET A 226 14.17 -7.81 -2.51
C MET A 226 14.28 -6.30 -2.71
N LEU A 227 15.32 -5.68 -2.15
CA LEU A 227 15.54 -4.23 -2.20
C LEU A 227 16.14 -3.84 -3.56
N ALA A 228 15.35 -3.15 -4.38
CA ALA A 228 15.77 -2.69 -5.71
C ALA A 228 16.39 -1.29 -5.68
N TYR A 229 15.93 -0.44 -4.77
CA TYR A 229 16.41 0.94 -4.64
C TYR A 229 16.17 1.48 -3.23
N ARG A 230 17.03 2.38 -2.80
CA ARG A 230 16.91 3.15 -1.57
C ARG A 230 17.45 4.55 -1.78
N ASN A 231 16.76 5.54 -1.22
CA ASN A 231 17.27 6.90 -1.11
C ASN A 231 16.74 7.55 0.17
N GLU A 232 17.49 8.52 0.66
CA GLU A 232 17.16 9.26 1.87
C GLU A 232 17.59 10.71 1.73
N ARG A 233 16.82 11.60 2.34
CA ARG A 233 17.14 13.02 2.37
C ARG A 233 18.22 13.28 3.42
N THR A 234 19.25 14.00 3.01
CA THR A 234 20.29 14.51 3.89
C THR A 234 20.06 16.00 4.12
N VAL A 235 20.44 16.45 5.32
CA VAL A 235 20.42 17.87 5.66
C VAL A 235 21.57 18.56 4.95
N THR A 236 21.29 19.65 4.26
CA THR A 236 22.30 20.51 3.65
C THR A 236 22.15 21.94 4.15
N GLU A 237 23.29 22.59 4.39
CA GLU A 237 23.33 24.01 4.73
C GLU A 237 23.89 24.78 3.54
N ASN A 238 23.14 25.78 3.08
CA ASN A 238 23.59 26.70 2.04
C ASN A 238 23.28 28.15 2.45
N SER A 239 23.67 29.10 1.60
CA SER A 239 23.44 30.53 1.83
C SER A 239 21.97 30.94 1.97
N LYS A 240 21.01 30.05 1.65
CA LYS A 240 19.56 30.25 1.81
C LYS A 240 18.98 29.57 3.06
N GLY A 241 19.80 28.95 3.89
CA GLY A 241 19.41 28.28 5.13
C GLY A 241 19.61 26.77 5.10
N ARG A 242 19.02 26.09 6.09
CA ARG A 242 19.09 24.64 6.27
C ARG A 242 17.96 23.97 5.48
N GLY A 243 18.32 23.16 4.49
CA GLY A 243 17.41 22.42 3.62
C GLY A 243 17.62 20.91 3.73
N ARG A 244 16.79 20.15 3.01
CA ARG A 244 16.94 18.70 2.88
C ARG A 244 16.87 18.30 1.42
N VAL A 245 17.91 17.64 0.93
CA VAL A 245 17.98 17.17 -0.46
C VAL A 245 18.12 15.66 -0.47
N TRP A 246 17.63 15.02 -1.52
CA TRP A 246 17.89 13.62 -1.73
C TRP A 246 19.40 13.37 -1.87
N ARG A 247 19.89 12.26 -1.31
CA ARG A 247 21.28 11.82 -1.48
C ARG A 247 21.57 11.52 -2.96
N ASP A 248 20.68 10.75 -3.58
CA ASP A 248 20.71 10.49 -5.03
C ASP A 248 19.78 11.46 -5.78
N PRO A 249 19.96 11.69 -7.09
CA PRO A 249 19.14 12.63 -7.86
C PRO A 249 17.63 12.37 -7.72
N ALA A 250 16.85 13.44 -7.60
CA ALA A 250 15.38 13.37 -7.63
C ALA A 250 14.90 12.75 -8.96
N GLY A 251 13.79 12.00 -8.91
CA GLY A 251 13.25 11.24 -10.06
C GLY A 251 13.69 9.78 -10.08
N SER A 252 14.55 9.39 -9.15
CA SER A 252 15.11 8.04 -9.09
C SER A 252 14.13 7.02 -8.51
N ALA A 253 13.16 7.43 -7.68
CA ALA A 253 12.14 6.51 -7.16
C ALA A 253 11.16 6.10 -8.26
N LEU A 254 10.65 7.05 -9.05
CA LEU A 254 9.79 6.76 -10.20
C LEU A 254 10.54 5.92 -11.24
N LYS A 255 11.78 6.29 -11.58
CA LYS A 255 12.60 5.53 -12.53
C LYS A 255 12.82 4.09 -12.07
N SER A 256 13.10 3.88 -10.78
CA SER A 256 13.26 2.53 -10.21
C SER A 256 11.96 1.74 -10.28
N LEU A 257 10.81 2.35 -9.94
CA LEU A 257 9.50 1.72 -10.08
C LEU A 257 9.21 1.27 -11.52
N GLU A 258 9.46 2.13 -12.51
CA GLU A 258 9.22 1.82 -13.93
C GLU A 258 10.15 0.74 -14.46
N MET A 259 11.42 0.76 -14.05
CA MET A 259 12.39 -0.30 -14.35
C MET A 259 11.89 -1.64 -13.80
N GLU A 260 11.46 -1.68 -12.54
CA GLU A 260 10.97 -2.90 -11.89
C GLU A 260 9.64 -3.41 -12.45
N ARG A 261 8.83 -2.53 -13.04
CA ARG A 261 7.58 -2.90 -13.70
C ARG A 261 7.78 -3.56 -15.06
N THR A 262 8.90 -3.27 -15.71
CA THR A 262 9.14 -3.61 -17.13
C THR A 262 10.35 -4.53 -17.36
N ARG A 263 11.08 -4.86 -16.28
CA ARG A 263 12.21 -5.79 -16.30
C ARG A 263 11.82 -7.20 -16.75
N GLU A 264 12.82 -7.95 -17.16
CA GLU A 264 12.70 -9.40 -17.33
C GLU A 264 12.33 -10.07 -15.99
N LEU A 265 11.57 -11.15 -16.08
CA LEU A 265 11.22 -11.99 -14.94
C LEU A 265 12.35 -12.99 -14.64
N PRO A 266 12.91 -13.02 -13.42
CA PRO A 266 13.75 -14.10 -12.96
C PRO A 266 13.08 -15.46 -13.15
N SER A 267 13.89 -16.51 -13.37
CA SER A 267 13.40 -17.86 -13.61
C SER A 267 12.42 -18.36 -12.55
N ASP A 268 12.65 -18.02 -11.28
CA ASP A 268 11.75 -18.39 -10.18
C ASP A 268 10.41 -17.65 -10.23
N GLU A 269 10.40 -16.36 -10.57
CA GLU A 269 9.15 -15.60 -10.72
C GLU A 269 8.34 -16.13 -11.90
N SER A 270 9.00 -16.41 -13.03
CA SER A 270 8.37 -17.03 -14.21
C SER A 270 7.77 -18.39 -13.89
N ARG A 271 8.54 -19.27 -13.21
CA ARG A 271 8.07 -20.60 -12.81
C ARG A 271 6.84 -20.52 -11.90
N ILE A 272 6.88 -19.69 -10.86
CA ILE A 272 5.75 -19.51 -9.93
C ILE A 272 4.52 -18.97 -10.68
N ALA A 273 4.70 -18.00 -11.57
CA ALA A 273 3.58 -17.45 -12.33
C ALA A 273 2.92 -18.49 -13.25
N ARG A 274 3.72 -19.36 -13.88
CA ARG A 274 3.22 -20.49 -14.70
C ARG A 274 2.45 -21.50 -13.85
N GLU A 275 2.99 -21.86 -12.67
CA GLU A 275 2.31 -22.75 -11.72
C GLU A 275 0.95 -22.19 -11.27
N ASP A 276 0.90 -20.90 -10.90
CA ASP A 276 -0.34 -20.21 -10.53
C ASP A 276 -1.36 -20.16 -11.69
N ILE A 277 -0.89 -19.92 -12.92
CA ILE A 277 -1.74 -19.93 -14.12
C ILE A 277 -2.33 -21.33 -14.37
N ASP A 278 -1.50 -22.37 -14.29
CA ASP A 278 -1.94 -23.75 -14.50
C ASP A 278 -2.95 -24.19 -13.44
N GLU A 279 -2.79 -23.73 -12.19
CA GLU A 279 -3.80 -23.92 -11.15
C GLU A 279 -5.11 -23.20 -11.45
N LEU A 280 -5.06 -21.94 -11.88
CA LEU A 280 -6.27 -21.17 -12.19
C LEU A 280 -7.02 -21.73 -13.42
N LYS A 281 -6.32 -22.25 -14.43
CA LYS A 281 -6.94 -22.90 -15.61
C LYS A 281 -7.77 -24.13 -15.23
N LYS A 282 -7.42 -24.83 -14.14
CA LYS A 282 -8.18 -26.00 -13.67
C LYS A 282 -9.57 -25.63 -13.16
N LEU A 283 -9.85 -24.35 -12.90
CA LEU A 283 -11.18 -23.88 -12.50
C LEU A 283 -12.19 -23.96 -13.64
N GLY A 284 -11.75 -23.84 -14.90
CA GLY A 284 -12.60 -23.93 -16.09
C GLY A 284 -13.68 -22.84 -16.19
N ASP A 285 -13.46 -21.65 -15.62
CA ASP A 285 -14.36 -20.51 -15.75
C ASP A 285 -13.94 -19.64 -16.96
N PRO A 286 -14.78 -19.54 -18.01
CA PRO A 286 -14.44 -18.78 -19.22
C PRO A 286 -14.08 -17.31 -18.97
N LYS A 287 -14.63 -16.69 -17.91
CA LYS A 287 -14.31 -15.30 -17.56
C LYS A 287 -12.92 -15.16 -16.95
N ILE A 288 -12.47 -16.19 -16.23
CA ILE A 288 -11.11 -16.24 -15.70
C ILE A 288 -10.15 -16.57 -16.83
N ASP A 289 -10.50 -17.52 -17.70
CA ASP A 289 -9.64 -17.96 -18.81
C ASP A 289 -9.25 -16.81 -19.75
N LEU A 290 -10.19 -15.90 -20.06
CA LEU A 290 -9.89 -14.69 -20.82
C LEU A 290 -8.87 -13.78 -20.12
N GLN A 291 -8.99 -13.60 -18.80
CA GLN A 291 -8.04 -12.81 -18.03
C GLN A 291 -6.67 -13.51 -17.95
N ILE A 292 -6.65 -14.83 -17.83
CA ILE A 292 -5.43 -15.63 -17.84
C ILE A 292 -4.70 -15.47 -19.17
N GLN A 293 -5.40 -15.52 -20.31
CA GLN A 293 -4.80 -15.34 -21.63
C GLN A 293 -4.08 -13.99 -21.75
N ASP A 294 -4.71 -12.90 -21.30
CA ASP A 294 -4.08 -11.57 -21.28
C ASP A 294 -2.84 -11.52 -20.38
N ILE A 295 -2.91 -12.16 -19.21
CA ILE A 295 -1.82 -12.24 -18.24
C ILE A 295 -0.65 -13.06 -18.80
N GLU A 296 -0.93 -14.22 -19.42
CA GLU A 296 0.07 -15.09 -20.05
C GLU A 296 0.79 -14.39 -21.20
N ALA A 297 0.07 -13.66 -22.05
CA ALA A 297 0.67 -12.86 -23.11
C ALA A 297 1.60 -11.78 -22.53
N SER A 298 1.17 -11.12 -21.45
CA SER A 298 1.97 -10.09 -20.77
C SER A 298 3.22 -10.68 -20.12
N ILE A 299 3.13 -11.84 -19.48
CA ILE A 299 4.29 -12.58 -18.91
C ILE A 299 5.25 -12.99 -20.02
N SER A 300 4.74 -13.57 -21.11
CA SER A 300 5.57 -14.00 -22.24
C SER A 300 6.37 -12.83 -22.83
N ASN A 301 5.75 -11.64 -22.93
CA ASN A 301 6.45 -10.43 -23.37
C ASN A 301 7.61 -10.02 -22.45
N LEU A 302 7.45 -10.19 -21.13
CA LEU A 302 8.51 -9.92 -20.15
C LEU A 302 9.64 -10.97 -20.25
N GLU A 303 9.31 -12.23 -20.56
CA GLU A 303 10.27 -13.32 -20.76
C GLU A 303 11.09 -13.16 -22.06
N THR A 304 10.49 -12.62 -23.13
CA THR A 304 11.18 -12.45 -24.43
C THR A 304 12.19 -11.31 -24.46
N ARG A 305 12.20 -10.41 -23.47
CA ARG A 305 13.16 -9.29 -23.38
C ARG A 305 14.60 -9.71 -23.03
N ARG A 306 14.82 -11.01 -22.85
CA ARG A 306 16.06 -11.70 -22.49
C ARG A 306 17.28 -11.46 -23.41
N GLY A 307 17.08 -10.81 -24.55
CA GLY A 307 18.15 -10.54 -25.54
C GLY A 307 18.80 -9.16 -25.47
N ASP A 308 18.08 -8.12 -24.98
CA ASP A 308 18.47 -6.71 -25.18
C ASP A 308 18.62 -5.91 -23.86
N ALA A 309 18.44 -6.54 -22.70
CA ALA A 309 18.44 -5.85 -21.40
C ALA A 309 19.79 -5.97 -20.67
N GLU A 310 20.16 -4.91 -19.94
CA GLU A 310 21.26 -4.99 -18.97
C GLU A 310 20.98 -6.12 -17.95
N PRO A 311 22.03 -6.82 -17.48
CA PRO A 311 21.85 -7.93 -16.54
C PRO A 311 21.06 -7.47 -15.31
N ILE A 312 20.04 -8.25 -14.93
CA ILE A 312 19.23 -7.99 -13.72
C ILE A 312 20.20 -7.87 -12.53
N PRO A 313 20.26 -6.74 -11.83
CA PRO A 313 21.16 -6.59 -10.70
C PRO A 313 20.82 -7.62 -9.63
N THR A 314 21.84 -8.26 -9.06
CA THR A 314 21.68 -9.08 -7.86
C THR A 314 21.20 -8.18 -6.74
N LEU A 315 19.95 -8.38 -6.31
CA LEU A 315 19.37 -7.61 -5.22
C LEU A 315 19.66 -8.28 -3.88
N GLU A 316 19.73 -7.45 -2.85
CA GLU A 316 19.80 -7.92 -1.47
C GLU A 316 18.39 -8.04 -0.88
N LEU A 317 18.23 -8.95 0.08
CA LEU A 317 17.01 -9.01 0.88
C LEU A 317 16.95 -7.78 1.79
N LEU A 318 15.78 -7.14 1.90
CA LEU A 318 15.54 -6.09 2.87
C LEU A 318 15.62 -6.68 4.29
N ASP A 319 16.67 -6.32 5.02
CA ASP A 319 16.70 -6.45 6.47
C ASP A 319 15.78 -5.39 7.08
N ALA A 320 14.54 -5.79 7.39
CA ALA A 320 13.54 -4.88 7.94
C ALA A 320 13.95 -4.30 9.30
N ALA A 321 14.64 -5.08 10.14
CA ALA A 321 15.06 -4.63 11.47
C ALA A 321 16.14 -3.56 11.38
N GLU A 322 17.20 -3.81 10.60
CA GLU A 322 18.25 -2.83 10.36
C GLU A 322 17.73 -1.61 9.60
N PHE A 323 16.82 -1.82 8.63
CA PHE A 323 16.20 -0.72 7.90
C PHE A 323 15.43 0.22 8.82
N ILE A 324 14.53 -0.30 9.67
CA ILE A 324 13.75 0.49 10.61
C ILE A 324 14.67 1.14 11.65
N LYS A 325 15.63 0.40 12.21
CA LYS A 325 16.58 0.92 13.20
C LYS A 325 17.26 2.20 12.72
N ARG A 326 17.74 2.22 11.47
CA ARG A 326 18.36 3.41 10.85
C ARG A 326 17.43 4.62 10.70
N GLN A 327 16.11 4.44 10.77
CA GLN A 327 15.14 5.54 10.72
C GLN A 327 14.90 6.16 12.10
N LEU A 328 15.38 5.51 13.16
CA LEU A 328 15.24 5.95 14.55
C LEU A 328 16.48 6.66 15.08
N GLU A 329 17.60 6.55 14.35
CA GLU A 329 18.89 7.21 14.60
C GLU A 329 18.91 8.62 13.99
#